data_AF-A0A0Q6XFZ0-F1
#
_entry.id   AF-A0A0Q6XFZ0-F1
#
_cell.length_a   1.000
_cell.length_b   1.000
_cell.length_c   1.000
_cell.angle_alpha   90.00
_cell.angle_beta   90.00
_cell.angle_gamma   90.00
#
_symmetry.space_group_name_H-M   'P 1'
#
loop_
_entity.id
_entity.type
_entity.pdbx_description
1 polymer ?
#
loop_
_entity_poly.entity_id
_entity_poly.type
_entity_poly.pdbx_seq_one_letter_code
_entity_poly.pdbx_strand_id
1 'polypeptide(L)' 'MEFILVLYIYAGMFAKGDSVTVQAVPGFTSEAACKAAGKAAEPLVAGSAKELRFICLKK' A
#
# COMPACT_ATOMS: atom_id res chain seq x y z
N MET A 1 -0.11 21.49 0.88
CA MET A 1 -1.06 20.35 0.92
C MET A 1 -0.25 19.12 1.29
N GLU A 2 -0.72 18.32 2.24
CA GLU A 2 -0.04 17.09 2.68
C GLU A 2 -0.87 15.88 2.22
N PHE A 3 -0.22 14.79 1.83
CA PHE A 3 -0.85 13.54 1.45
C PHE A 3 -0.39 12.40 2.37
N ILE A 4 -1.30 11.46 2.61
CA ILE A 4 -1.05 10.23 3.37
C ILE A 4 -1.19 9.07 2.39
N LEU A 5 -0.15 8.26 2.30
CA LEU A 5 -0.20 6.96 1.62
C LEU A 5 -0.80 5.94 2.57
N VAL A 6 -1.86 5.26 2.16
CA VAL A 6 -2.39 4.10 2.89
C VAL A 6 -2.13 2.86 2.06
N LEU A 7 -1.39 1.91 2.62
CA LEU A 7 -1.11 0.60 2.05
C LEU A 7 -2.06 -0.44 2.66
N TYR A 8 -2.63 -1.29 1.82
CA TYR A 8 -3.46 -2.44 2.18
C TYR A 8 -2.80 -3.69 1.61
N ILE A 9 -2.32 -4.58 2.48
CA ILE A 9 -1.79 -5.88 2.08
C ILE A 9 -2.76 -6.94 2.62
N TYR A 10 -3.22 -7.84 1.76
CA TYR A 10 -4.17 -8.88 2.15
C TYR A 10 -3.85 -10.23 1.49
N ALA A 11 -4.36 -11.30 2.08
CA ALA A 11 -4.32 -12.65 1.52
C ALA A 11 -5.11 -12.70 0.20
N GLY A 12 -4.43 -13.03 -0.90
CA GLY A 12 -5.04 -13.22 -2.21
C GLY A 12 -5.69 -14.61 -2.36
N MET A 13 -6.25 -14.88 -3.54
CA MET A 13 -7.05 -16.10 -3.80
C MET A 13 -6.30 -17.42 -3.53
N PHE A 14 -4.97 -17.43 -3.62
CA PHE A 14 -4.14 -18.62 -3.40
C PHE A 14 -3.55 -18.72 -1.98
N ALA A 15 -3.90 -17.80 -1.09
CA ALA A 15 -3.38 -17.81 0.28
C ALA A 15 -3.96 -18.96 1.10
N LYS A 16 -3.13 -19.57 1.96
CA LYS A 16 -3.54 -20.60 2.91
C LYS A 16 -3.77 -19.97 4.29
N GLY A 17 -4.82 -19.16 4.39
CA GLY A 17 -5.24 -18.48 5.61
C GLY A 17 -5.42 -16.97 5.44
N ASP A 18 -5.95 -16.34 6.49
CA ASP A 18 -6.29 -14.93 6.47
C ASP A 18 -5.17 -14.08 7.08
N SER A 19 -4.71 -13.08 6.33
CA SER A 19 -3.74 -12.09 6.81
C SER A 19 -4.02 -10.78 6.13
N VAL A 20 -4.24 -9.73 6.92
CA VAL A 20 -4.47 -8.36 6.45
C VAL A 20 -3.59 -7.41 7.24
N THR A 21 -3.05 -6.40 6.57
CA THR A 21 -2.30 -5.31 7.20
C THR A 21 -2.66 -4.00 6.51
N VAL A 22 -2.88 -2.97 7.32
CA VAL A 22 -3.08 -1.59 6.85
C VAL A 22 -2.01 -0.72 7.46
N GLN A 23 -1.30 0.04 6.63
CA GLN A 23 -0.26 0.97 7.08
C GLN A 23 -0.51 2.35 6.50
N ALA A 24 -0.51 3.38 7.35
CA ALA A 24 -0.54 4.77 6.93
C ALA A 24 0.86 5.38 6.99
N VAL A 25 1.28 6.06 5.93
CA VAL A 25 2.55 6.77 5.81
C VAL A 25 2.24 8.23 5.47
N PRO A 26 2.33 9.14 6.45
CA PRO A 26 2.05 10.57 6.24
C PRO A 26 3.25 11.32 5.63
N GLY A 27 3.10 12.62 5.40
CA GLY A 27 4.22 13.51 5.08
C GLY A 27 4.55 13.71 3.59
N PHE A 28 3.71 13.23 2.66
CA PHE A 28 3.95 13.46 1.24
C PHE A 28 3.54 14.88 0.83
N THR A 29 4.40 15.59 0.12
CA THR A 29 4.16 16.98 -0.33
C THR A 29 3.34 17.08 -1.62
N SER A 30 3.18 15.97 -2.35
CA SER A 30 2.37 15.90 -3.57
C SER A 30 1.72 14.52 -3.74
N GLU A 31 0.60 14.49 -4.46
CA GLU A 31 -0.08 13.24 -4.82
C GLU A 31 0.80 12.34 -5.69
N ALA A 32 1.59 12.93 -6.59
CA ALA A 32 2.51 12.20 -7.45
C ALA A 32 3.59 11.46 -6.64
N ALA A 33 4.20 12.13 -5.66
CA ALA A 33 5.18 11.49 -4.77
C ALA A 33 4.54 10.36 -3.93
N CYS A 34 3.33 10.57 -3.43
CA CYS A 34 2.58 9.54 -2.72
C CYS A 34 2.29 8.31 -3.60
N LYS A 35 1.80 8.54 -4.83
CA LYS A 35 1.50 7.44 -5.78
C LYS A 35 2.76 6.69 -6.20
N ALA A 36 3.88 7.40 -6.40
CA ALA A 36 5.16 6.78 -6.72
C ALA A 36 5.64 5.86 -5.58
N ALA A 37 5.54 6.32 -4.33
CA ALA A 37 5.87 5.50 -3.15
C ALA A 37 4.96 4.28 -3.00
N GLY A 38 3.66 4.43 -3.29
CA GLY A 38 2.71 3.31 -3.31
C GLY A 38 3.08 2.22 -4.33
N LYS A 39 3.47 2.61 -5.55
CA LYS A 39 3.97 1.66 -6.56
C LYS A 39 5.29 1.02 -6.16
N ALA A 40 6.20 1.79 -5.57
CA ALA A 40 7.48 1.27 -5.09
C ALA A 40 7.33 0.24 -3.97
N ALA A 41 6.15 0.13 -3.35
CA ALA A 41 5.83 -0.87 -2.34
C ALA A 41 5.41 -2.23 -2.92
N GLU A 42 5.16 -2.37 -4.22
CA GLU A 42 4.78 -3.64 -4.88
C GLU A 42 5.69 -4.84 -4.52
N PRO A 43 7.02 -4.68 -4.41
CA PRO A 43 7.91 -5.79 -4.01
C PRO A 43 7.62 -6.37 -2.61
N LEU A 44 6.89 -5.67 -1.74
CA LEU A 44 6.54 -6.17 -0.40
C LEU A 44 5.74 -7.48 -0.43
N VAL A 45 5.01 -7.73 -1.52
CA VAL A 45 4.20 -8.95 -1.68
C VAL A 45 4.75 -9.90 -2.75
N ALA A 46 5.88 -9.56 -3.38
CA ALA A 46 6.47 -10.36 -4.44
C ALA A 46 6.81 -11.78 -3.94
N GLY A 47 6.45 -12.79 -4.75
CA GLY A 47 6.67 -14.21 -4.40
C GLY A 47 5.79 -14.74 -3.28
N SER A 48 4.81 -13.97 -2.80
CA SER A 48 3.83 -14.41 -1.80
C SER A 48 2.43 -14.54 -2.42
N ALA A 49 1.53 -15.22 -1.72
CA ALA A 49 0.11 -15.25 -2.09
C ALA A 49 -0.66 -14.00 -1.62
N LYS A 50 0.03 -12.89 -1.36
CA LYS A 50 -0.58 -11.63 -0.89
C LYS A 50 -0.74 -10.65 -2.04
N GLU A 51 -1.74 -9.81 -1.92
CA GLU A 51 -2.00 -8.70 -2.83
C GLU A 51 -1.75 -7.38 -2.10
N LEU A 52 -1.25 -6.39 -2.84
CA LEU A 52 -1.03 -5.03 -2.35
C LEU A 52 -1.96 -4.07 -3.10
N ARG A 53 -2.66 -3.22 -2.36
CA ARG A 53 -3.38 -2.05 -2.85
C ARG A 53 -2.93 -0.83 -2.08
N PHE A 54 -3.02 0.34 -2.70
CA PHE A 54 -2.71 1.59 -2.02
C PHE A 54 -3.62 2.72 -2.48
N ILE A 55 -3.76 3.73 -1.62
CA ILE A 55 -4.45 4.98 -1.93
C ILE A 55 -3.70 6.16 -1.34
N CYS A 56 -3.75 7.29 -2.03
CA CYS A 56 -3.23 8.57 -1.56
C CYS A 56 -4.39 9.45 -1.13
N LEU A 57 -4.44 9.79 0.16
CA LEU A 57 -5.46 10.64 0.74
C LEU A 57 -4.89 12.02 0.97
N LYS A 58 -5.63 13.06 0.60
CA LYS A 58 -5.30 14.43 0.96
C LYS A 58 -5.64 14.64 2.45
N LYS A 59 -4.70 15.23 3.19
CA LYS A 59 -4.85 15.59 4.60
C LYS A 59 -5.32 17.04 4.73
#